data_AF-I7CG89-F1
#
_entry.id   AF-I7CG89-F1
#
_cell.length_a   1.000
_cell.length_b   1.000
_cell.length_c   1.000
_cell.angle_alpha   90.00
_cell.angle_beta   90.00
_cell.angle_gamma   90.00
#
_symmetry.space_group_name_H-M   'P 1'
#
loop_
_entity.id
_entity.type
_entity.pdbx_description
1 polymer ?
#
loop_
_entity_poly.entity_id
_entity_poly.type
_entity_poly.pdbx_seq_one_letter_code
_entity_poly.pdbx_strand_id
1 'polypeptide(L)'
;MEKDLTSNTPKVDKTSLSEKQLREIVIHLLAIDPRPVPFVVLKSKFYRYIRSNHPSDFITDKTFVDTLSSLKREYLIGENQWGKWFIDYLDYQPNGNYGVGILDIDEGSGNGFITIKEGGEKYKKSSHFVHKKNLNGAKKDDLVKFVELETTSKKKRVSKFSLIDAQVVEILENT
;
A
#
# COMPACT_ATOMS: atom_id res chain seq x y z
N MET A 1 17.87 18.38 50.78
CA MET A 1 17.07 17.59 49.82
C MET A 1 16.32 18.58 48.94
N GLU A 2 16.97 19.12 47.92
CA GLU A 2 16.27 19.86 46.87
C GLU A 2 16.00 18.89 45.73
N LYS A 3 14.73 18.85 45.32
CA LYS A 3 14.23 17.96 44.27
C LYS A 3 14.66 18.53 42.93
N ASP A 4 15.46 17.77 42.19
CA ASP A 4 15.72 18.05 40.78
C ASP A 4 14.40 18.03 40.01
N LEU A 5 14.02 19.20 39.48
CA LEU A 5 13.03 19.31 38.43
C LEU A 5 13.59 18.61 37.19
N THR A 6 13.12 17.40 36.91
CA THR A 6 13.36 16.76 35.62
C THR A 6 12.78 17.64 34.52
N SER A 7 13.66 18.30 33.77
CA SER A 7 13.32 19.06 32.57
C SER A 7 12.61 18.11 31.60
N ASN A 8 11.32 18.36 31.37
CA ASN A 8 10.53 17.64 30.40
C ASN A 8 10.79 18.25 29.02
N THR A 9 12.05 18.25 28.61
CA THR A 9 12.44 18.65 27.26
C THR A 9 11.89 17.60 26.31
N PRO A 10 11.11 17.96 25.27
CA PRO A 10 10.64 16.98 24.30
C PRO A 10 11.86 16.28 23.72
N LYS A 11 11.92 14.95 23.87
CA LYS A 11 13.01 14.16 23.30
C LYS A 11 13.00 14.41 21.80
N VAL A 12 14.07 15.00 21.29
CA VAL A 12 14.27 15.20 19.86
C VAL A 12 14.85 13.91 19.30
N ASP A 13 14.44 13.56 18.08
CA ASP A 13 15.07 12.45 17.37
C ASP A 13 16.59 12.67 17.30
N LYS A 14 17.33 11.59 17.47
CA LYS A 14 18.77 11.55 17.20
C LYS A 14 19.02 10.34 16.34
N THR A 15 18.86 10.49 15.03
CA THR A 15 18.88 9.36 14.10
C THR A 15 19.69 9.70 12.85
N SER A 16 20.48 8.74 12.38
CA SER A 16 21.15 8.78 11.07
C SER A 16 20.24 8.31 9.92
N LEU A 17 19.08 7.73 10.25
CA LEU A 17 18.15 7.15 9.28
C LEU A 17 17.32 8.23 8.57
N SER A 18 17.30 8.15 7.25
CA SER A 18 16.39 8.91 6.40
C SER A 18 14.94 8.42 6.53
N GLU A 19 13.97 9.27 6.17
CA GLU A 19 12.54 8.90 6.14
C GLU A 19 12.29 7.64 5.29
N LYS A 20 12.98 7.52 4.14
CA LYS A 20 12.90 6.34 3.27
C LYS A 20 13.30 5.06 4.00
N GLN A 21 14.39 5.09 4.77
CA GLN A 21 14.83 3.92 5.54
C GLN A 21 13.83 3.55 6.65
N LEU A 22 13.26 4.55 7.34
CA LEU A 22 12.23 4.29 8.35
C LEU A 22 10.99 3.62 7.75
N ARG A 23 10.57 4.09 6.58
CA ARG A 23 9.48 3.52 5.80
C ARG A 23 9.77 2.07 5.39
N GLU A 24 10.96 1.81 4.84
CA GLU A 24 11.40 0.47 4.44
C GLU A 24 11.42 -0.52 5.62
N ILE A 25 11.84 -0.08 6.81
CA ILE A 25 11.81 -0.89 8.04
C ILE A 25 10.37 -1.29 8.38
N VAL A 26 9.42 -0.36 8.35
CA VAL A 26 8.01 -0.66 8.65
C VAL A 26 7.44 -1.67 7.65
N ILE A 27 7.67 -1.45 6.35
CA ILE A 27 7.24 -2.36 5.28
C ILE A 27 7.84 -3.74 5.49
N HIS A 28 9.14 -3.83 5.78
CA HIS A 28 9.84 -5.08 6.05
C HIS A 28 9.21 -5.83 7.24
N LEU A 29 8.94 -5.13 8.35
CA LEU A 29 8.34 -5.73 9.54
C LEU A 29 6.92 -6.27 9.31
N LEU A 30 6.14 -5.62 8.45
CA LEU A 30 4.80 -6.06 8.07
C LEU A 30 4.84 -7.20 7.04
N ALA A 31 5.80 -7.19 6.11
CA ALA A 31 5.95 -8.24 5.09
C ALA A 31 6.29 -9.62 5.67
N ILE A 32 6.84 -9.68 6.90
CA ILE A 32 7.17 -10.94 7.58
C ILE A 32 5.92 -11.69 8.08
N ASP A 33 4.85 -10.99 8.51
CA ASP A 33 3.62 -11.63 8.99
C ASP A 33 2.48 -11.41 7.97
N PRO A 34 1.92 -12.47 7.37
CA PRO A 34 0.81 -12.32 6.43
C PRO A 34 -0.48 -11.83 7.10
N ARG A 35 -0.54 -11.76 8.43
CA ARG A 35 -1.71 -11.30 9.18
C ARG A 35 -1.55 -9.86 9.65
N PRO A 36 -2.66 -9.10 9.81
CA PRO A 36 -2.62 -7.78 10.41
C PRO A 36 -2.00 -7.78 11.81
N VAL A 37 -1.06 -6.86 12.05
CA VAL A 37 -0.25 -6.73 13.26
C VAL A 37 -0.82 -5.64 14.18
N PRO A 38 -1.08 -5.90 15.47
CA PRO A 38 -1.53 -4.86 16.41
C PRO A 38 -0.52 -3.70 16.53
N PHE A 39 -1.00 -2.46 16.64
CA PHE A 39 -0.15 -1.26 16.74
C PHE A 39 0.98 -1.38 17.76
N VAL A 40 0.68 -1.82 18.99
CA VAL A 40 1.67 -1.96 20.08
C VAL A 40 2.75 -2.99 19.74
N VAL A 41 2.36 -4.07 19.05
CA VAL A 41 3.29 -5.12 18.61
C VAL A 41 4.19 -4.59 17.49
N LEU A 42 3.63 -3.88 16.51
CA LEU A 42 4.40 -3.26 15.43
C LEU A 42 5.40 -2.24 15.98
N LYS A 43 4.95 -1.36 16.87
CA LYS A 43 5.78 -0.38 17.58
C LYS A 43 6.94 -1.05 18.33
N SER A 44 6.65 -2.11 19.09
CA SER A 44 7.67 -2.87 19.82
C SER A 44 8.70 -3.50 18.88
N LYS A 45 8.24 -4.11 17.77
CA LYS A 45 9.13 -4.69 16.75
C LYS A 45 10.00 -3.62 16.09
N PHE A 46 9.45 -2.46 15.77
CA PHE A 46 10.16 -1.33 15.19
C PHE A 46 11.32 -0.86 16.08
N TYR A 47 11.05 -0.53 17.34
CA TYR A 47 12.13 -0.08 18.25
C TYR A 47 13.15 -1.17 18.55
N ARG A 48 12.72 -2.44 18.60
CA ARG A 48 13.67 -3.56 18.72
C ARG A 48 14.59 -3.64 17.50
N TYR A 49 14.05 -3.49 16.29
CA TYR A 49 14.84 -3.47 15.06
C TYR A 49 15.85 -2.33 15.08
N ILE A 50 15.42 -1.11 15.41
CA ILE A 50 16.30 0.07 15.50
C ILE A 50 17.40 -0.17 16.53
N ARG A 51 17.06 -0.62 17.74
CA ARG A 51 18.05 -0.89 18.79
C ARG A 51 19.09 -1.95 18.38
N SER A 52 18.68 -2.97 17.63
CA SER A 52 19.58 -4.05 17.21
C SER A 52 20.47 -3.67 16.03
N ASN A 53 19.98 -2.88 15.08
CA ASN A 53 20.69 -2.57 13.83
C ASN A 53 21.30 -1.16 13.80
N HIS A 54 20.73 -0.24 14.57
CA HIS A 54 21.09 1.18 14.67
C HIS A 54 21.15 1.61 16.15
N PRO A 55 22.03 1.01 16.97
CA PRO A 55 22.02 1.18 18.42
C PRO A 55 22.30 2.62 18.89
N SER A 56 22.90 3.45 18.04
CA SER A 56 23.15 4.87 18.31
C SER A 56 21.97 5.79 17.95
N ASP A 57 20.98 5.26 17.25
CA ASP A 57 19.83 6.01 16.79
C ASP A 57 18.68 5.94 17.81
N PHE A 58 18.06 7.09 18.04
CA PHE A 58 16.89 7.27 18.87
C PHE A 58 15.78 7.92 18.04
N ILE A 59 14.65 7.23 17.97
CA ILE A 59 13.46 7.66 17.23
C ILE A 59 12.32 7.83 18.22
N THR A 60 11.61 8.95 18.13
CA THR A 60 10.45 9.24 18.97
C THR A 60 9.20 8.50 18.51
N ASP A 61 8.21 8.44 19.40
CA ASP A 61 6.88 7.93 19.08
C ASP A 61 6.21 8.73 17.95
N LYS A 62 6.43 10.04 17.93
CA LYS A 62 5.90 10.93 16.91
C LYS A 62 6.40 10.52 15.53
N THR A 63 7.71 10.35 15.37
CA THR A 63 8.32 9.98 14.08
C THR A 63 7.87 8.60 13.60
N PHE A 64 7.67 7.64 14.52
CA PHE A 64 7.07 6.35 14.17
C PHE A 64 5.63 6.50 13.65
N VAL A 65 4.79 7.29 14.34
CA VAL A 65 3.40 7.54 13.92
C VAL A 65 3.32 8.33 12.61
N ASP A 66 4.20 9.31 12.42
CA ASP A 66 4.28 10.09 11.18
C ASP A 66 4.69 9.18 10.01
N THR A 67 5.63 8.25 10.23
CA THR A 67 6.03 7.23 9.24
C THR A 67 4.84 6.34 8.86
N LEU A 68 4.08 5.84 9.84
CA LEU A 68 2.88 5.03 9.57
C LEU A 68 1.81 5.81 8.81
N SER A 69 1.59 7.07 9.20
CA SER A 69 0.59 7.94 8.57
C SER A 69 0.96 8.25 7.13
N SER A 70 2.25 8.47 6.85
CA SER A 70 2.76 8.69 5.50
C SER A 70 2.53 7.46 4.62
N LEU A 71 2.92 6.27 5.09
CA LEU A 71 2.71 5.00 4.38
C LEU A 71 1.23 4.68 4.13
N LYS A 72 0.35 4.99 5.11
CA LYS A 72 -1.10 4.75 5.00
C LYS A 72 -1.74 5.66 3.95
N ARG A 73 -1.33 6.93 3.90
CA ARG A 73 -1.80 7.89 2.88
C ARG A 73 -1.39 7.50 1.46
N GLU A 74 -0.25 6.83 1.31
CA GLU A 74 0.22 6.28 0.04
C GLU A 74 -0.36 4.90 -0.29
N TYR A 75 -1.23 4.35 0.57
CA TYR A 75 -1.83 3.02 0.43
C TYR A 75 -0.83 1.86 0.40
N LEU A 76 0.37 2.06 0.96
CA LEU A 76 1.36 0.99 1.10
C LEU A 76 1.03 0.08 2.30
N ILE A 77 0.42 0.66 3.32
CA ILE A 77 -0.07 -0.05 4.50
C ILE A 77 -1.50 0.35 4.83
N GLY A 78 -2.24 -0.57 5.43
CA GLY A 78 -3.62 -0.39 5.83
C GLY A 78 -3.79 -0.61 7.31
N GLU A 79 -4.92 -0.16 7.84
CA GLU A 79 -5.34 -0.39 9.22
C GLU A 79 -6.79 -0.87 9.19
N ASN A 80 -7.07 -1.99 9.84
CA ASN A 80 -8.44 -2.51 9.92
C ASN A 80 -9.19 -1.93 11.13
N GLN A 81 -10.48 -2.24 11.22
CA GLN A 81 -11.37 -1.77 12.31
C GLN A 81 -10.91 -2.13 13.73
N TRP A 82 -9.95 -3.05 13.89
CA TRP A 82 -9.39 -3.45 15.19
C TRP A 82 -8.02 -2.79 15.48
N GLY A 83 -7.61 -1.78 14.71
CA GLY A 83 -6.33 -1.10 14.88
C GLY A 83 -5.11 -1.98 14.57
N LYS A 84 -5.29 -2.97 13.68
CA LYS A 84 -4.20 -3.84 13.21
C LYS A 84 -3.75 -3.41 11.83
N TRP A 85 -2.44 -3.38 11.65
CA TRP A 85 -1.73 -2.84 10.50
C TRP A 85 -1.27 -3.96 9.56
N PHE A 86 -1.40 -3.77 8.26
CA PHE A 86 -1.04 -4.76 7.25
C PHE A 86 -0.49 -4.07 5.99
N ILE A 87 0.15 -4.82 5.10
CA ILE A 87 0.51 -4.33 3.75
C ILE A 87 -0.78 -4.23 2.93
N ASP A 88 -1.17 -3.02 2.53
CA ASP A 88 -2.42 -2.79 1.79
C ASP A 88 -2.23 -3.11 0.32
N TYR A 89 -1.42 -2.32 -0.39
CA TYR A 89 -1.13 -2.57 -1.79
C TYR A 89 0.29 -2.17 -2.17
N LEU A 90 1.12 -3.15 -2.52
CA LEU A 90 2.51 -2.91 -2.95
C LEU A 90 2.56 -2.20 -4.30
N ASP A 91 3.63 -1.45 -4.55
CA ASP A 91 3.90 -0.82 -5.86
C ASP A 91 4.38 -1.90 -6.86
N TYR A 92 3.43 -2.66 -7.40
CA TYR A 92 3.72 -3.60 -8.48
C TYR A 92 4.16 -2.84 -9.74
N GLN A 93 5.11 -3.42 -10.47
CA GLN A 93 5.64 -2.82 -11.69
C GLN A 93 4.72 -3.16 -12.88
N PRO A 94 4.50 -2.22 -13.82
CA PRO A 94 3.81 -2.54 -15.07
C PRO A 94 4.54 -3.64 -15.84
N ASN A 95 3.80 -4.65 -16.32
CA ASN A 95 4.37 -5.78 -17.06
C ASN A 95 4.43 -5.57 -18.59
N GLY A 96 3.90 -4.43 -19.08
CA GLY A 96 3.86 -4.07 -20.49
C GLY A 96 2.69 -4.66 -21.30
N ASN A 97 1.81 -5.46 -20.70
CA ASN A 97 0.57 -5.92 -21.33
C ASN A 97 -0.52 -4.85 -21.17
N TYR A 98 -0.97 -4.31 -22.29
CA TYR A 98 -2.00 -3.27 -22.31
C TYR A 98 -3.35 -3.82 -22.75
N GLY A 99 -4.42 -3.21 -22.26
CA GLY A 99 -5.79 -3.49 -22.68
C GLY A 99 -6.66 -2.25 -22.64
N VAL A 100 -7.90 -2.40 -23.13
CA VAL A 100 -8.94 -1.37 -23.07
C VAL A 100 -10.21 -1.99 -22.50
N GLY A 101 -10.89 -1.28 -21.60
CA GLY A 101 -12.14 -1.75 -21.01
C GLY A 101 -12.89 -0.66 -20.27
N ILE A 102 -14.10 -1.00 -19.83
CA ILE A 102 -14.93 -0.12 -19.00
C ILE A 102 -14.59 -0.35 -17.54
N LEU A 103 -14.40 0.74 -16.80
CA LEU A 103 -14.09 0.75 -15.38
C LEU A 103 -15.37 0.81 -14.53
N ASP A 104 -15.60 -0.17 -13.67
CA ASP A 104 -16.54 -0.04 -12.55
C ASP A 104 -15.75 0.29 -11.28
N ILE A 105 -16.35 1.02 -10.33
CA ILE A 105 -15.72 1.37 -9.05
C ILE A 105 -16.65 0.95 -7.92
N ASP A 106 -16.11 0.17 -6.98
CA ASP A 106 -16.78 -0.21 -5.74
C ASP A 106 -16.81 0.99 -4.77
N GLU A 107 -18.01 1.43 -4.41
CA GLU A 107 -18.21 2.62 -3.56
C GLU A 107 -17.65 2.42 -2.14
N GLY A 108 -17.61 1.20 -1.64
CA GLY A 108 -17.15 0.90 -0.27
C GLY A 108 -15.63 0.99 -0.12
N SER A 109 -14.88 0.42 -1.06
CA SER A 109 -13.41 0.36 -1.01
C SER A 109 -12.72 1.46 -1.83
N GLY A 110 -13.42 2.01 -2.82
CA GLY A 110 -12.89 2.89 -3.85
C GLY A 110 -12.07 2.17 -4.92
N ASN A 111 -11.96 0.84 -4.87
CA ASN A 111 -11.23 0.06 -5.86
C ASN A 111 -12.05 -0.13 -7.13
N GLY A 112 -11.37 -0.27 -8.26
CA GLY A 112 -11.96 -0.48 -9.56
C GLY A 112 -11.87 -1.91 -10.08
N PHE A 113 -12.73 -2.22 -11.04
CA PHE A 113 -12.71 -3.46 -11.81
C PHE A 113 -12.90 -3.13 -13.29
N ILE A 114 -11.98 -3.60 -14.14
CA ILE A 114 -12.08 -3.38 -15.58
C ILE A 114 -12.70 -4.60 -16.25
N THR A 115 -13.65 -4.30 -17.14
CA THR A 115 -14.35 -5.28 -17.96
C THR A 115 -13.97 -5.04 -19.43
N ILE A 116 -13.28 -6.00 -20.04
CA ILE A 116 -12.76 -5.88 -21.42
C ILE A 116 -13.88 -6.08 -22.44
N LYS A 117 -13.85 -5.27 -23.51
CA LYS A 117 -14.67 -5.43 -24.72
C LYS A 117 -13.81 -6.05 -25.83
N GLU A 118 -14.00 -7.33 -26.14
CA GLU A 118 -13.39 -7.98 -27.32
C GLU A 118 -14.40 -8.05 -28.46
N GLY A 119 -14.03 -7.50 -29.62
CA GLY A 119 -14.65 -7.70 -30.95
C GLY A 119 -16.15 -8.05 -30.99
N GLY A 120 -17.03 -7.06 -30.94
CA GLY A 120 -18.48 -7.23 -31.20
C GLY A 120 -19.27 -8.03 -30.16
N GLU A 121 -18.62 -8.78 -29.26
CA GLU A 121 -19.27 -9.58 -28.23
C GLU A 121 -19.31 -8.90 -26.84
N LYS A 122 -20.23 -9.43 -26.01
CA LYS A 122 -20.49 -8.97 -24.65
C LYS A 122 -19.22 -9.03 -23.79
N TYR A 123 -19.06 -7.99 -22.98
CA TYR A 123 -18.17 -7.87 -21.84
C TYR A 123 -17.83 -9.21 -21.16
N LYS A 124 -16.55 -9.59 -21.19
CA LYS A 124 -16.03 -10.72 -20.41
C LYS A 124 -16.09 -10.32 -18.93
N LYS A 125 -16.76 -11.11 -18.07
CA LYS A 125 -16.88 -10.86 -16.61
C LYS A 125 -15.56 -10.33 -16.05
N SER A 126 -15.61 -9.18 -15.36
CA SER A 126 -14.49 -8.44 -14.75
C SER A 126 -13.22 -9.27 -14.58
N SER A 127 -12.19 -8.97 -15.37
CA SER A 127 -10.94 -9.75 -15.39
C SER A 127 -9.79 -9.06 -14.68
N HIS A 128 -9.88 -7.74 -14.48
CA HIS A 128 -8.78 -6.93 -13.96
C HIS A 128 -9.22 -6.11 -12.75
N PHE A 129 -8.45 -6.22 -11.68
CA PHE A 129 -8.61 -5.42 -10.47
C PHE A 129 -7.72 -4.18 -10.54
N VAL A 130 -8.27 -3.02 -10.19
CA VAL A 130 -7.54 -1.75 -10.14
C VAL A 130 -7.61 -1.22 -8.73
N HIS A 131 -6.49 -1.21 -8.01
CA HIS A 131 -6.45 -0.55 -6.71
C HIS A 131 -6.75 0.94 -6.86
N LYS A 132 -7.44 1.55 -5.89
CA LYS A 132 -7.83 2.99 -5.94
C LYS A 132 -6.70 3.97 -6.26
N LYS A 133 -5.47 3.64 -5.84
CA LYS A 133 -4.26 4.44 -6.13
C LYS A 133 -3.86 4.42 -7.61
N ASN A 134 -4.29 3.40 -8.35
CA ASN A 134 -3.96 3.15 -9.75
C ASN A 134 -5.09 3.55 -10.71
N LEU A 135 -6.12 4.25 -10.24
CA LEU A 135 -7.24 4.72 -11.08
C LEU A 135 -6.85 5.88 -12.00
N ASN A 136 -5.76 6.60 -11.69
CA ASN A 136 -5.28 7.74 -12.48
C ASN A 136 -6.37 8.77 -12.82
N GLY A 137 -7.25 9.06 -11.86
CA GLY A 137 -8.36 10.03 -12.02
C GLY A 137 -9.59 9.50 -12.74
N ALA A 138 -9.58 8.25 -13.22
CA ALA A 138 -10.72 7.62 -13.86
C ALA A 138 -11.89 7.44 -12.88
N LYS A 139 -13.10 7.56 -13.43
CA LYS A 139 -14.38 7.43 -12.74
C LYS A 139 -15.12 6.19 -13.22
N LYS A 140 -16.16 5.84 -12.48
CA LYS A 140 -17.07 4.77 -12.86
C LYS A 140 -17.65 5.05 -14.25
N ASP A 141 -17.74 3.98 -15.04
CA ASP A 141 -18.18 3.92 -16.44
C ASP A 141 -17.24 4.58 -17.47
N ASP A 142 -16.06 5.06 -17.05
CA ASP A 142 -15.05 5.53 -17.99
C ASP A 142 -14.51 4.36 -18.84
N LEU A 143 -14.33 4.64 -20.13
CA LEU A 143 -13.53 3.79 -21.01
C LEU A 143 -12.05 4.08 -20.76
N VAL A 144 -11.29 3.07 -20.35
CA VAL A 144 -9.89 3.26 -19.96
C VAL A 144 -8.96 2.33 -20.73
N LYS A 145 -7.77 2.85 -21.05
CA LYS A 145 -6.61 2.04 -21.39
C LYS A 145 -5.84 1.74 -20.11
N PHE A 146 -5.49 0.48 -19.91
CA PHE A 146 -4.80 0.01 -18.71
C PHE A 146 -3.57 -0.81 -19.07
N VAL A 147 -2.69 -0.98 -18.09
CA VAL A 147 -1.54 -1.90 -18.13
C VAL A 147 -1.65 -2.90 -16.97
N GLU A 148 -1.37 -4.17 -17.22
CA GLU A 148 -1.32 -5.17 -16.16
C GLU A 148 -0.06 -4.99 -15.28
N LEU A 149 -0.15 -5.40 -14.02
CA LEU A 149 0.90 -5.27 -13.03
C LEU A 149 1.53 -6.62 -12.68
N GLU A 150 2.86 -6.66 -12.56
CA GLU A 150 3.61 -7.84 -12.12
C GLU A 150 3.39 -8.09 -10.62
N THR A 151 2.66 -9.15 -10.30
CA THR A 151 2.62 -9.64 -8.92
C THR A 151 3.94 -10.38 -8.62
N THR A 152 4.59 -10.03 -7.51
CA THR A 152 5.87 -10.62 -7.07
C THR A 152 5.79 -12.13 -6.79
N SER A 153 4.57 -12.67 -6.71
CA SER A 153 4.32 -14.09 -6.50
C SER A 153 4.44 -14.87 -7.82
N LYS A 154 5.67 -15.24 -8.21
CA LYS A 154 5.97 -16.28 -9.23
C LYS A 154 5.44 -17.69 -8.85
N LYS A 155 4.49 -17.82 -7.93
CA LYS A 155 3.88 -19.12 -7.60
C LYS A 155 2.87 -19.47 -8.68
N LYS A 156 3.39 -20.20 -9.68
CA LYS A 156 2.70 -21.16 -10.55
C LYS A 156 1.47 -21.77 -9.85
N ARG A 157 0.31 -21.17 -10.09
CA ARG A 157 -1.09 -21.60 -9.89
C ARG A 157 -1.93 -20.36 -9.57
N VAL A 158 -1.82 -19.34 -10.43
CA VAL A 158 -2.89 -18.36 -10.55
C VAL A 158 -4.07 -19.18 -11.07
N SER A 159 -5.07 -19.39 -10.21
CA SER A 159 -6.26 -20.13 -10.60
C SER A 159 -6.84 -19.47 -11.85
N LYS A 160 -7.56 -20.22 -12.70
CA LYS A 160 -8.27 -19.66 -13.87
C LYS A 160 -9.27 -18.52 -13.52
N PHE A 161 -9.43 -18.17 -12.24
CA PHE A 161 -10.39 -17.22 -11.70
C PHE A 161 -9.75 -16.07 -10.90
N SER A 162 -8.42 -15.97 -10.84
CA SER A 162 -7.76 -14.88 -10.13
C SER A 162 -7.77 -13.61 -10.99
N LEU A 163 -8.29 -12.50 -10.43
CA LEU A 163 -8.24 -11.19 -11.07
C LEU A 163 -6.78 -10.77 -11.27
N ILE A 164 -6.50 -10.14 -12.41
CA ILE A 164 -5.18 -9.60 -12.73
C ILE A 164 -5.12 -8.15 -12.24
N ASP A 165 -4.12 -7.82 -11.43
CA ASP A 165 -3.87 -6.43 -11.02
C ASP A 165 -3.54 -5.55 -12.23
N ALA A 166 -4.11 -4.35 -12.28
CA ALA A 166 -3.93 -3.40 -13.37
C ALA A 166 -3.83 -1.95 -12.87
N GLN A 167 -3.26 -1.11 -13.73
CA GLN A 167 -3.20 0.33 -13.57
C GLN A 167 -3.80 1.04 -14.78
N VAL A 168 -4.64 2.04 -14.53
CA VAL A 168 -5.16 2.92 -15.58
C VAL A 168 -4.02 3.82 -16.07
N VAL A 169 -3.81 3.78 -17.39
CA VAL A 169 -2.80 4.59 -18.08
C VAL A 169 -3.43 5.84 -18.65
N GLU A 170 -4.65 5.70 -19.21
CA GLU A 170 -5.31 6.77 -19.96
C GLU A 170 -6.84 6.58 -19.93
N ILE A 171 -7.57 7.68 -19.82
CA ILE A 171 -9.04 7.71 -19.97
C ILE A 171 -9.32 8.06 -21.43
N LEU A 172 -10.06 7.20 -22.12
CA LEU A 172 -10.41 7.36 -23.53
C LEU A 172 -11.73 8.13 -23.64
N GLU A 173 -11.80 9.09 -24.55
CA GLU A 173 -13.05 9.81 -24.82
C GLU A 173 -14.07 8.87 -25.47
N ASN A 174 -15.28 8.80 -24.90
CA ASN A 174 -16.39 8.11 -25.54
C ASN A 174 -16.77 8.88 -26.83
N THR A 175 -16.40 8.33 -27.98
CA THR A 175 -16.79 8.86 -29.29
C THR A 175 -18.19 8.41 -29.67
#